data_AF-A0A4R6MDM3-F1
#
_entry.id   AF-A0A4R6MDM3-F1
#
_cell.length_a   1.000
_cell.length_b   1.000
_cell.length_c   1.000
_cell.angle_alpha   90.00
_cell.angle_beta   90.00
_cell.angle_gamma   90.00
#
_symmetry.space_group_name_H-M   'P 1'
#
loop_
_entity.id
_entity.type
_entity.pdbx_description
1 polymer ?
#
loop_
_entity_poly.entity_id
_entity_poly.type
_entity_poly.pdbx_seq_one_letter_code
_entity_poly.pdbx_strand_id
1 'polypeptide(L)'
;MTDPTEACVFHIVLENQASKILQSTTYTAPSLSTDGFVHFCSFHQVGSVVKEFYRDQKNLKLLVIDVSLLRSELRYEIPDGNKLSYSSTEDLYPHLYGSLNVDAIIDVMELNRFNQKPVHPDTASMLRHYRFERLPVEGTLFKSTWRASQQTADDKPSGTAMIGLYANEPESVSCFHKLDYDEVWHVYGGDPFTLYLLYPDGQTEEIIMGQNVAQGQYVQYVVPAGVWQAGCLNQGGRYALFGCTMAPGFTGSCFEAGQAANLIELYPSKAEIIQKLSVNGDEKYMPDDFAN
;
A
#
# COMPACT_ATOMS: atom_id res chain seq x y z
N MET A 1 17.46 5.61 26.70
CA MET A 1 17.16 4.38 25.95
C MET A 1 15.97 4.69 25.08
N THR A 2 16.19 4.79 23.78
CA THR A 2 15.17 5.00 22.75
C THR A 2 14.19 3.83 22.77
N ASP A 3 12.89 4.08 22.59
CA ASP A 3 11.91 2.99 22.42
C ASP A 3 12.32 2.15 21.19
N PRO A 4 12.73 0.87 21.32
CA PRO A 4 13.32 0.11 20.23
C PRO A 4 12.30 -0.48 19.25
N THR A 5 11.02 -0.12 19.31
CA THR A 5 9.95 -1.01 18.84
C THR A 5 9.35 -0.68 17.47
N GLU A 6 9.57 0.51 16.90
CA GLU A 6 9.00 0.89 15.61
C GLU A 6 10.00 0.75 14.45
N ALA A 7 9.67 -0.09 13.46
CA ALA A 7 10.48 -0.23 12.25
C ALA A 7 10.44 1.04 11.37
N CYS A 8 9.33 1.77 11.43
CA CYS A 8 9.09 2.97 10.63
C CYS A 8 8.60 4.13 11.48
N VAL A 9 9.03 5.34 11.10
CA VAL A 9 8.48 6.61 11.55
C VAL A 9 7.83 7.33 10.37
N PHE A 10 7.02 8.35 10.65
CA PHE A 10 6.19 8.99 9.65
C PHE A 10 6.48 10.47 9.53
N HIS A 11 6.38 11.01 8.32
CA HIS A 11 6.46 12.45 8.06
C HIS A 11 5.27 12.90 7.22
N ILE A 12 4.52 13.89 7.73
CA ILE A 12 3.35 14.45 7.04
C ILE A 12 3.83 15.57 6.12
N VAL A 13 3.42 15.50 4.86
CA VAL A 13 3.75 16.49 3.84
C VAL A 13 2.54 16.80 2.97
N LEU A 14 2.56 17.93 2.28
CA LEU A 14 1.62 18.18 1.19
C LEU A 14 1.98 17.31 -0.02
N GLU A 15 0.99 16.90 -0.81
CA GLU A 15 1.18 16.11 -2.03
C GLU A 15 2.21 16.70 -2.99
N ASN A 16 2.15 18.01 -3.24
CA ASN A 16 3.09 18.70 -4.11
C ASN A 16 4.54 18.71 -3.57
N GLN A 17 4.72 18.55 -2.25
CA GLN A 17 6.03 18.41 -1.62
C GLN A 17 6.52 16.97 -1.76
N ALA A 18 5.66 15.97 -1.53
CA ALA A 18 6.00 14.56 -1.70
C ALA A 18 6.62 14.29 -3.09
N SER A 19 5.99 14.76 -4.16
CA SER A 19 6.50 14.58 -5.52
C SER A 19 7.89 15.20 -5.74
N LYS A 20 8.17 16.36 -5.14
CA LYS A 20 9.50 17.00 -5.22
C LYS A 20 10.55 16.28 -4.39
N ILE A 21 10.16 15.78 -3.22
CA ILE A 21 11.03 15.00 -2.33
C ILE A 21 11.53 13.74 -3.05
N LEU A 22 10.63 13.00 -3.68
CA LEU A 22 10.95 11.75 -4.38
C LEU A 22 11.85 11.94 -5.62
N GLN A 23 11.96 13.17 -6.14
CA GLN A 23 12.85 13.52 -7.25
C GLN A 23 14.24 13.98 -6.80
N SER A 24 14.49 14.01 -5.50
CA SER A 24 15.73 14.49 -4.89
C SER A 24 16.49 13.34 -4.22
N THR A 25 17.75 13.56 -3.84
CA THR A 25 18.54 12.60 -3.03
C THR A 25 18.33 12.81 -1.54
N THR A 26 18.06 14.05 -1.13
CA THR A 26 17.84 14.45 0.26
C THR A 26 16.71 15.46 0.35
N TYR A 27 16.01 15.46 1.48
CA TYR A 27 14.97 16.43 1.83
C TYR A 27 15.34 17.15 3.13
N THR A 28 15.12 18.46 3.14
CA THR A 28 15.27 19.30 4.32
C THR A 28 13.94 19.99 4.60
N ALA A 29 13.32 19.64 5.73
CA ALA A 29 12.12 20.34 6.19
C ALA A 29 12.48 21.75 6.70
N PRO A 30 11.55 22.72 6.63
CA PRO A 30 11.76 24.05 7.21
C PRO A 30 12.17 24.01 8.68
N SER A 31 11.63 23.05 9.45
CA SER A 31 11.93 22.85 10.88
C SER A 31 13.41 22.60 11.16
N LEU A 32 14.17 22.06 10.20
CA LEU A 32 15.61 21.87 10.40
C LEU A 32 16.34 23.21 10.58
N SER A 33 15.84 24.28 9.95
CA SER A 33 16.42 25.62 10.07
C SER A 33 15.91 26.40 11.29
N THR A 34 14.66 26.17 11.71
CA THR A 34 14.03 26.89 12.83
C THR A 34 14.28 26.21 14.17
N ASP A 35 14.20 24.88 14.21
CA ASP A 35 14.19 24.07 15.44
C ASP A 35 15.46 23.21 15.57
N GLY A 36 16.19 23.03 14.47
CA GLY A 36 17.43 22.25 14.42
C GLY A 36 17.23 20.77 14.07
N PHE A 37 16.00 20.34 13.78
CA PHE A 37 15.66 18.97 13.41
C PHE A 37 14.40 18.88 12.53
N VAL A 38 14.23 17.75 11.85
CA VAL A 38 12.99 17.41 11.13
C VAL A 38 12.04 16.67 12.07
N HIS A 39 10.79 17.13 12.16
CA HIS A 39 9.77 16.45 12.95
C HIS A 39 9.24 15.20 12.25
N PHE A 40 9.29 14.06 12.93
CA PHE A 40 8.58 12.84 12.57
C PHE A 40 7.51 12.52 13.62
N CYS A 41 6.70 11.51 13.31
CA CYS A 41 5.69 10.95 14.19
C CYS A 41 5.91 9.45 14.33
N SER A 42 5.68 8.92 15.53
CA SER A 42 5.32 7.52 15.74
C SER A 42 3.89 7.25 15.23
N PHE A 43 3.49 6.00 15.04
CA PHE A 43 2.20 5.70 14.39
C PHE A 43 1.00 6.30 15.14
N HIS A 44 1.03 6.29 16.48
CA HIS A 44 -0.05 6.79 17.35
C HIS A 44 -0.11 8.32 17.40
N GLN A 45 0.95 9.01 16.99
CA GLN A 45 1.06 10.47 17.03
C GLN A 45 0.53 11.14 15.76
N VAL A 46 0.44 10.42 14.63
CA VAL A 46 0.02 11.00 13.35
C VAL A 46 -1.35 11.70 13.47
N GLY A 47 -2.33 11.06 14.11
CA GLY A 47 -3.69 11.61 14.23
C GLY A 47 -3.75 12.92 15.04
N SER A 48 -3.03 13.01 16.16
CA SER A 48 -3.00 14.21 16.99
C SER A 48 -2.25 15.35 16.30
N VAL A 49 -1.13 15.05 15.64
CA VAL A 49 -0.33 16.03 14.88
C VAL A 49 -1.13 16.61 13.71
N VAL A 50 -1.87 15.78 12.98
CA VAL A 50 -2.76 16.25 11.91
C VAL A 50 -3.83 17.20 12.46
N LYS A 51 -4.47 16.84 13.57
CA LYS A 51 -5.53 17.64 14.21
C LYS A 51 -5.03 19.00 14.70
N GLU A 52 -3.79 19.07 15.17
CA GLU A 52 -3.20 20.28 15.74
C GLU A 52 -2.60 21.20 14.67
N PHE A 53 -1.80 20.65 13.77
CA PHE A 53 -0.98 21.44 12.84
C PHE A 53 -1.49 21.47 11.40
N TYR A 54 -2.37 20.54 11.01
CA TYR A 54 -2.81 20.35 9.62
C TYR A 54 -4.34 20.39 9.43
N ARG A 55 -5.09 20.89 10.42
CA ARG A 55 -6.57 20.88 10.45
C ARG A 55 -7.25 21.41 9.19
N ASP A 56 -6.69 22.47 8.62
CA ASP A 56 -7.24 23.16 7.45
C ASP A 56 -6.55 22.76 6.13
N GLN A 57 -5.58 21.85 6.19
CA GLN A 57 -4.84 21.38 5.02
C GLN A 57 -5.55 20.18 4.39
N LYS A 58 -5.53 20.15 3.06
CA LYS A 58 -6.01 19.02 2.26
C LYS A 58 -4.84 18.41 1.50
N ASN A 59 -5.06 17.23 0.91
CA ASN A 59 -4.09 16.54 0.06
C ASN A 59 -2.77 16.27 0.80
N LEU A 60 -2.90 15.77 2.03
CA LEU A 60 -1.77 15.37 2.86
C LEU A 60 -1.36 13.95 2.49
N LYS A 61 -0.05 13.76 2.35
CA LYS A 61 0.58 12.45 2.21
C LYS A 61 1.35 12.13 3.47
N LEU A 62 1.50 10.84 3.72
CA LEU A 62 2.32 10.31 4.79
C LEU A 62 3.51 9.58 4.17
N LEU A 63 4.71 10.10 4.42
CA LEU A 63 5.95 9.40 4.07
C LEU A 63 6.21 8.33 5.12
N VAL A 64 6.41 7.08 4.68
CA VAL A 64 6.78 5.96 5.53
C VAL A 64 8.29 5.80 5.48
N ILE A 65 8.95 6.04 6.61
CA ILE A 65 10.40 6.16 6.69
C ILE A 65 10.96 5.01 7.51
N ASP A 66 11.82 4.22 6.89
CA ASP A 66 12.50 3.11 7.53
C ASP A 66 13.64 3.60 8.42
N VAL A 67 13.52 3.39 9.73
CA VAL A 67 14.49 3.89 10.70
C VAL A 67 15.89 3.31 10.46
N SER A 68 15.97 2.07 9.96
CA SER A 68 17.27 1.40 9.71
C SER A 68 18.05 1.98 8.53
N LEU A 69 17.41 2.81 7.69
CA LEU A 69 18.01 3.44 6.51
C LEU A 69 18.39 4.90 6.75
N LEU A 70 18.06 5.47 7.91
CA LEU A 70 18.36 6.86 8.23
C LEU A 70 19.88 7.07 8.37
N ARG A 71 20.39 8.09 7.69
CA ARG A 71 21.81 8.50 7.78
C ARG A 71 22.07 9.54 8.88
N SER A 72 21.07 10.36 9.16
CA SER A 72 21.10 11.37 10.22
C SER A 72 20.61 10.76 11.54
N GLU A 73 21.03 11.32 12.67
CA GLU A 73 20.68 10.80 13.99
C GLU A 73 19.18 11.02 14.29
N LEU A 74 18.49 9.95 14.69
CA LEU A 74 17.10 10.00 15.16
C LEU A 74 17.08 9.99 16.69
N ARG A 75 16.41 10.98 17.31
CA ARG A 75 16.21 11.04 18.76
C ARG A 75 14.73 11.11 19.11
N TYR A 76 14.35 10.53 20.24
CA TYR A 76 13.00 10.57 20.77
C TYR A 76 12.95 11.53 21.97
N GLU A 77 12.28 12.67 21.82
CA GLU A 77 12.35 13.79 22.75
C GLU A 77 10.98 14.46 22.95
N ILE A 78 10.81 15.18 24.07
CA ILE A 78 9.56 15.91 24.35
C ILE A 78 9.55 17.20 23.50
N PRO A 79 8.43 17.55 22.83
CA PRO A 79 8.37 18.68 21.88
C PRO A 79 8.85 20.03 22.45
N ASP A 80 8.55 20.33 23.72
CA ASP A 80 8.82 21.63 24.34
C ASP A 80 9.84 21.59 25.50
N GLY A 81 10.48 20.45 25.76
CA GLY A 81 11.43 20.29 26.87
C GLY A 81 10.83 20.46 28.29
N ASN A 82 9.54 20.82 28.40
CA ASN A 82 8.86 21.03 29.67
C ASN A 82 8.38 19.69 30.25
N LYS A 83 9.26 19.04 31.02
CA LYS A 83 9.10 17.69 31.59
C LYS A 83 7.98 17.53 32.64
N LEU A 84 7.22 18.58 32.94
CA LEU A 84 6.30 18.60 34.08
C LEU A 84 4.91 18.01 33.79
N SER A 85 4.57 17.69 32.54
CA SER A 85 3.28 17.08 32.15
C SER A 85 3.37 15.74 31.41
N TYR A 86 4.58 15.28 31.07
CA TYR A 86 4.80 14.08 30.27
C TYR A 86 5.46 13.01 31.15
N SER A 87 4.78 11.87 31.28
CA SER A 87 5.13 10.84 32.28
C SER A 87 5.44 9.48 31.64
N SER A 88 5.29 9.37 30.31
CA SER A 88 5.42 8.11 29.59
C SER A 88 6.38 8.23 28.40
N THR A 89 6.90 7.10 27.93
CA THR A 89 7.68 7.03 26.69
C THR A 89 6.83 7.30 25.44
N GLU A 90 5.51 7.14 25.53
CA GLU A 90 4.54 7.43 24.46
C GLU A 90 4.46 8.93 24.13
N ASP A 91 4.94 9.78 25.04
CA ASP A 91 4.99 11.23 24.92
C ASP A 91 6.22 11.75 24.13
N LEU A 92 7.15 10.86 23.74
CA LEU A 92 8.36 11.23 23.02
C LEU A 92 8.13 11.25 21.51
N TYR A 93 8.52 12.33 20.86
CA TYR A 93 8.42 12.50 19.41
C TYR A 93 9.75 12.19 18.73
N PRO A 94 9.75 11.46 17.60
CA PRO A 94 10.95 11.23 16.82
C PRO A 94 11.37 12.50 16.06
N HIS A 95 12.62 12.90 16.25
CA HIS A 95 13.25 14.06 15.63
C HIS A 95 14.53 13.65 14.91
N LEU A 96 14.64 14.01 13.62
CA LEU A 96 15.82 13.74 12.82
C LEU A 96 16.77 14.93 12.80
N TYR A 97 17.98 14.75 13.35
CA TYR A 97 19.02 15.78 13.44
C TYR A 97 19.86 15.81 12.15
N GLY A 98 19.24 16.30 11.07
CA GLY A 98 19.86 16.45 9.75
C GLY A 98 18.83 16.32 8.64
N SER A 99 19.30 16.36 7.39
CA SER A 99 18.45 16.10 6.23
C SER A 99 18.00 14.64 6.19
N LEU A 100 16.78 14.40 5.70
CA LEU A 100 16.26 13.07 5.40
C LEU A 100 16.85 12.59 4.06
N ASN A 101 17.50 11.43 4.06
CA ASN A 101 17.90 10.75 2.84
C ASN A 101 16.69 10.04 2.19
N VAL A 102 16.44 10.31 0.90
CA VAL A 102 15.19 9.88 0.22
C VAL A 102 15.09 8.37 0.08
N ASP A 103 16.21 7.65 0.05
CA ASP A 103 16.24 6.17 0.06
C ASP A 103 15.75 5.55 1.38
N ALA A 104 15.60 6.33 2.46
CA ALA A 104 14.92 5.90 3.68
C ALA A 104 13.38 5.90 3.57
N ILE A 105 12.81 6.58 2.57
CA ILE A 105 11.37 6.57 2.31
C ILE A 105 11.04 5.28 1.56
N ILE A 106 10.27 4.39 2.19
CA ILE A 106 9.94 3.05 1.66
C ILE A 106 8.50 2.95 1.13
N ASP A 107 7.63 3.92 1.45
CA ASP A 107 6.30 4.10 0.87
C ASP A 107 5.82 5.55 1.05
N VAL A 108 4.85 5.96 0.22
CA VAL A 108 4.10 7.20 0.37
C VAL A 108 2.62 6.88 0.24
N MET A 109 1.85 7.14 1.29
CA MET A 109 0.41 6.84 1.30
C MET A 109 -0.45 8.08 1.49
N GLU A 110 -1.70 7.98 1.05
CA GLU A 110 -2.73 8.95 1.43
C GLU A 110 -2.95 8.87 2.93
N LEU A 111 -3.04 10.04 3.58
CA LEU A 111 -3.25 10.09 5.03
C LEU A 111 -4.56 9.41 5.46
N ASN A 112 -5.60 9.42 4.62
CA ASN A 112 -6.88 8.77 4.90
C ASN A 112 -6.83 7.23 4.84
N ARG A 113 -5.76 6.64 4.29
CA ARG A 113 -5.51 5.19 4.25
C ARG A 113 -4.68 4.70 5.44
N PHE A 114 -4.12 5.62 6.22
CA PHE A 114 -3.32 5.28 7.40
C PHE A 114 -4.23 4.86 8.56
N ASN A 115 -4.02 3.65 9.10
CA ASN A 115 -4.90 3.10 10.12
C ASN A 115 -4.38 3.26 11.56
N GLN A 116 -3.34 4.09 11.75
CA GLN A 116 -2.72 4.36 13.05
C GLN A 116 -2.21 3.09 13.74
N LYS A 117 -1.60 2.20 12.97
CA LYS A 117 -0.87 1.03 13.48
C LYS A 117 0.61 1.11 13.09
N PRO A 118 1.49 0.38 13.79
CA PRO A 118 2.87 0.27 13.37
C PRO A 118 2.99 -0.56 12.08
N VAL A 119 3.92 -0.18 11.22
CA VAL A 119 4.38 -1.04 10.12
C VAL A 119 5.19 -2.19 10.70
N HIS A 120 4.79 -3.43 10.43
CA HIS A 120 5.51 -4.61 10.91
C HIS A 120 6.92 -4.68 10.27
N PRO A 121 7.99 -5.07 11.00
CA PRO A 121 9.36 -5.14 10.45
C PRO A 121 9.48 -5.97 9.17
N ASP A 122 8.80 -7.12 9.10
CA ASP A 122 8.80 -7.95 7.88
C ASP A 122 8.15 -7.22 6.69
N THR A 123 7.07 -6.47 6.91
CA THR A 123 6.43 -5.64 5.88
C THR A 123 7.36 -4.53 5.43
N ALA A 124 8.01 -3.83 6.36
CA ALA A 124 9.01 -2.81 6.05
C ALA A 124 10.16 -3.38 5.21
N SER A 125 10.62 -4.61 5.51
CA SER A 125 11.64 -5.29 4.71
C SER A 125 11.19 -5.54 3.26
N MET A 126 9.93 -5.89 3.02
CA MET A 126 9.41 -6.09 1.67
C MET A 126 9.30 -4.77 0.91
N LEU A 127 8.76 -3.72 1.54
CA LEU A 127 8.70 -2.36 0.97
C LEU A 127 10.09 -1.84 0.60
N ARG A 128 11.07 -2.00 1.51
CA ARG A 128 12.47 -1.63 1.30
C ARG A 128 13.12 -2.36 0.12
N HIS A 129 12.87 -3.66 0.01
CA HIS A 129 13.49 -4.50 -1.01
C HIS A 129 12.92 -4.23 -2.40
N TYR A 130 11.59 -4.28 -2.54
CA TYR A 130 10.94 -4.20 -3.85
C TYR A 130 10.68 -2.77 -4.32
N ARG A 131 10.62 -1.79 -3.41
CA ARG A 131 10.27 -0.39 -3.71
C ARG A 131 9.01 -0.33 -4.57
N PHE A 132 7.94 -0.88 -4.00
CA PHE A 132 6.65 -1.01 -4.65
C PHE A 132 6.11 0.35 -5.09
N GLU A 133 5.38 0.34 -6.19
CA GLU A 133 4.52 1.42 -6.63
C GLU A 133 3.08 1.07 -6.24
N ARG A 134 2.17 2.04 -6.30
CA ARG A 134 0.74 1.78 -6.10
C ARG A 134 0.04 1.72 -7.43
N LEU A 135 -0.75 0.67 -7.66
CA LEU A 135 -1.61 0.59 -8.83
C LEU A 135 -2.57 1.78 -8.84
N PRO A 136 -2.74 2.47 -9.97
CA PRO A 136 -3.79 3.48 -10.08
C PRO A 136 -5.15 2.85 -9.77
N VAL A 137 -6.12 3.68 -9.37
CA VAL A 137 -7.51 3.29 -9.08
C VAL A 137 -7.69 2.42 -7.83
N GLU A 138 -7.02 1.28 -7.70
CA GLU A 138 -7.15 0.38 -6.54
C GLU A 138 -6.11 0.59 -5.45
N GLY A 139 -4.93 1.10 -5.78
CA GLY A 139 -3.91 1.46 -4.79
C GLY A 139 -3.16 0.29 -4.15
N THR A 140 -3.23 -0.91 -4.74
CA THR A 140 -2.43 -2.11 -4.39
C THR A 140 -0.95 -1.83 -4.60
N LEU A 141 -0.11 -2.26 -3.66
CA LEU A 141 1.34 -2.24 -3.82
C LEU A 141 1.79 -3.30 -4.83
N PHE A 142 2.47 -2.88 -5.89
CA PHE A 142 2.92 -3.75 -6.97
C PHE A 142 4.26 -3.31 -7.58
N LYS A 143 4.93 -4.24 -8.27
CA LYS A 143 6.09 -4.00 -9.10
C LYS A 143 6.01 -4.86 -10.35
N SER A 144 6.01 -4.23 -11.52
CA SER A 144 6.15 -4.97 -12.79
C SER A 144 7.55 -5.60 -12.85
N THR A 145 7.61 -6.91 -13.08
CA THR A 145 8.87 -7.67 -13.13
C THR A 145 9.19 -8.16 -14.53
N TRP A 146 8.17 -8.34 -15.37
CA TRP A 146 8.35 -8.75 -16.76
C TRP A 146 7.22 -8.21 -17.64
N ARG A 147 7.59 -7.71 -18.82
CA ARG A 147 6.70 -7.43 -19.94
C ARG A 147 7.33 -8.01 -21.19
N ALA A 148 6.61 -8.86 -21.91
CA ALA A 148 7.11 -9.49 -23.13
C ALA A 148 7.45 -8.43 -24.19
N SER A 149 8.59 -8.60 -24.88
CA SER A 149 8.92 -7.81 -26.07
C SER A 149 8.16 -8.25 -27.32
N GLN A 150 7.65 -9.49 -27.31
CA GLN A 150 6.77 -10.02 -28.34
C GLN A 150 5.34 -9.50 -28.09
N GLN A 151 4.64 -9.22 -29.19
CA GLN A 151 3.25 -8.78 -29.19
C GLN A 151 2.35 -9.84 -29.82
N THR A 152 1.08 -9.82 -29.44
CA THR A 152 -0.01 -10.53 -30.12
C THR A 152 -0.36 -9.84 -31.43
N ALA A 153 -1.30 -10.40 -32.19
CA ALA A 153 -1.78 -9.78 -33.43
C ALA A 153 -2.50 -8.44 -33.22
N ASP A 154 -2.97 -8.16 -32.00
CA ASP A 154 -3.69 -6.94 -31.62
C ASP A 154 -2.76 -5.95 -30.88
N ASP A 155 -1.45 -6.01 -31.13
CA ASP A 155 -0.40 -5.16 -30.55
C ASP A 155 -0.29 -5.19 -29.01
N LYS A 156 -0.96 -6.15 -28.34
CA LYS A 156 -0.82 -6.38 -26.90
C LYS A 156 0.45 -7.19 -26.60
N PRO A 157 1.11 -7.01 -25.46
CA PRO A 157 2.26 -7.86 -25.11
C PRO A 157 1.81 -9.32 -24.99
N SER A 158 2.63 -10.27 -25.43
CA SER A 158 2.28 -11.70 -25.34
C SER A 158 2.17 -12.20 -23.88
N GLY A 159 2.76 -11.49 -22.93
CA GLY A 159 2.57 -11.74 -21.50
C GLY A 159 3.20 -10.69 -20.60
N THR A 160 2.77 -10.69 -19.34
CA THR A 160 3.32 -9.85 -18.26
C THR A 160 3.41 -10.62 -16.96
N ALA A 161 4.33 -10.23 -16.09
CA ALA A 161 4.36 -10.65 -14.70
C ALA A 161 4.62 -9.46 -13.76
N MET A 162 4.08 -9.57 -12.55
CA MET A 162 4.30 -8.62 -11.47
C MET A 162 4.44 -9.32 -10.12
N ILE A 163 5.04 -8.62 -9.16
CA ILE A 163 5.02 -8.96 -7.74
C ILE A 163 4.14 -7.94 -7.03
N GLY A 164 3.28 -8.40 -6.12
CA GLY A 164 2.42 -7.56 -5.29
C GLY A 164 2.60 -7.86 -3.81
N LEU A 165 2.18 -6.90 -2.99
CA LEU A 165 2.19 -7.01 -1.54
C LEU A 165 0.81 -6.66 -0.98
N TYR A 166 0.18 -7.59 -0.28
CA TYR A 166 -0.89 -7.22 0.66
C TYR A 166 -0.31 -7.00 2.04
N ALA A 167 -0.78 -5.96 2.71
CA ALA A 167 -0.30 -5.54 4.02
C ALA A 167 -1.41 -4.78 4.75
N ASN A 168 -1.42 -4.88 6.08
CA ASN A 168 -2.34 -4.08 6.89
C ASN A 168 -1.84 -2.63 7.05
N GLU A 169 -0.53 -2.42 7.06
CA GLU A 169 0.07 -1.08 7.22
C GLU A 169 1.46 -1.07 6.55
N PRO A 170 1.67 -0.28 5.48
CA PRO A 170 0.67 0.47 4.72
C PRO A 170 -0.47 -0.43 4.25
N GLU A 171 -1.71 0.06 4.31
CA GLU A 171 -2.82 -0.72 3.78
C GLU A 171 -2.61 -0.96 2.28
N SER A 172 -2.67 -2.23 1.91
CA SER A 172 -2.61 -2.70 0.53
C SER A 172 -3.53 -3.90 0.37
N VAL A 173 -4.55 -3.69 -0.45
CA VAL A 173 -5.60 -4.65 -0.83
C VAL A 173 -5.84 -4.44 -2.32
N SER A 174 -6.33 -5.47 -3.01
CA SER A 174 -6.88 -5.32 -4.36
C SER A 174 -8.38 -5.11 -4.25
N CYS A 175 -8.83 -4.00 -4.84
CA CYS A 175 -10.25 -3.71 -4.95
C CYS A 175 -10.87 -4.58 -6.04
N PHE A 176 -12.18 -4.79 -5.97
CA PHE A 176 -12.96 -5.46 -6.99
C PHE A 176 -12.68 -4.85 -8.35
N HIS A 177 -12.20 -5.68 -9.25
CA HIS A 177 -11.98 -5.37 -10.65
C HIS A 177 -12.18 -6.63 -11.47
N LYS A 178 -12.30 -6.50 -12.79
CA LYS A 178 -12.27 -7.64 -13.72
C LYS A 178 -11.31 -7.34 -14.85
N LEU A 179 -10.88 -8.40 -15.51
CA LEU A 179 -9.93 -8.35 -16.61
C LEU A 179 -10.51 -9.02 -17.87
N ASP A 180 -10.09 -8.55 -19.05
CA ASP A 180 -10.48 -9.17 -20.33
C ASP A 180 -9.86 -10.55 -20.56
N TYR A 181 -8.82 -10.91 -19.78
CA TYR A 181 -8.05 -12.13 -19.90
C TYR A 181 -7.85 -12.79 -18.55
N ASP A 182 -7.55 -14.09 -18.58
CA ASP A 182 -7.24 -14.86 -17.37
C ASP A 182 -6.02 -14.28 -16.66
N GLU A 183 -6.08 -14.29 -15.32
CA GLU A 183 -4.97 -13.91 -14.46
C GLU A 183 -4.54 -15.08 -13.58
N VAL A 184 -3.26 -15.42 -13.64
CA VAL A 184 -2.67 -16.48 -12.81
C VAL A 184 -2.06 -15.86 -11.57
N TRP A 185 -2.65 -16.13 -10.41
CA TRP A 185 -2.16 -15.72 -9.10
C TRP A 185 -1.17 -16.73 -8.53
N HIS A 186 -0.12 -16.25 -7.86
CA HIS A 186 0.95 -17.04 -7.26
C HIS A 186 1.24 -16.57 -5.84
N VAL A 187 1.48 -17.49 -4.91
CA VAL A 187 1.96 -17.18 -3.56
C VAL A 187 3.47 -17.32 -3.51
N TYR A 188 4.18 -16.24 -3.13
CA TYR A 188 5.63 -16.25 -2.97
C TYR A 188 6.08 -16.27 -1.50
N GLY A 189 5.25 -15.79 -0.58
CA GLY A 189 5.52 -15.89 0.85
C GLY A 189 4.60 -15.02 1.70
N GLY A 190 4.81 -15.06 3.01
CA GLY A 190 3.99 -14.34 3.98
C GLY A 190 2.79 -15.16 4.45
N ASP A 191 1.79 -14.44 4.95
CA ASP A 191 0.59 -14.97 5.58
C ASP A 191 -0.52 -15.19 4.52
N PRO A 192 -1.51 -16.07 4.77
CA PRO A 192 -2.55 -16.33 3.79
C PRO A 192 -3.45 -15.11 3.52
N PHE A 193 -3.95 -15.04 2.30
CA PHE A 193 -4.91 -14.03 1.86
C PHE A 193 -6.08 -14.69 1.14
N THR A 194 -7.20 -13.97 1.01
CA THR A 194 -8.39 -14.48 0.33
C THR A 194 -8.59 -13.70 -0.96
N LEU A 195 -8.82 -14.42 -2.05
CA LEU A 195 -9.41 -13.89 -3.28
C LEU A 195 -10.92 -14.07 -3.24
N TYR A 196 -11.66 -12.98 -3.42
CA TYR A 196 -13.12 -12.96 -3.51
C TYR A 196 -13.51 -12.88 -4.97
N LEU A 197 -14.25 -13.87 -5.46
CA LEU A 197 -14.64 -13.99 -6.86
C LEU A 197 -16.15 -13.87 -7.01
N LEU A 198 -16.61 -13.00 -7.90
CA LEU A 198 -18.02 -12.84 -8.26
C LEU A 198 -18.19 -13.15 -9.75
N TYR A 199 -18.85 -14.26 -10.05
CA TYR A 199 -19.02 -14.77 -11.40
C TYR A 199 -20.23 -14.14 -12.10
N PRO A 200 -20.21 -13.97 -13.44
CA PRO A 200 -21.31 -13.34 -14.18
C PRO A 200 -22.68 -14.03 -14.04
N ASP A 201 -22.71 -15.30 -13.66
CA ASP A 201 -23.93 -16.08 -13.44
C ASP A 201 -24.53 -15.92 -12.03
N GLY A 202 -23.89 -15.11 -11.17
CA GLY A 202 -24.29 -14.88 -9.79
C GLY A 202 -23.60 -15.79 -8.77
N GLN A 203 -22.81 -16.78 -9.20
CA GLN A 203 -21.99 -17.59 -8.29
C GLN A 203 -20.91 -16.73 -7.63
N THR A 204 -20.54 -17.06 -6.39
CA THR A 204 -19.46 -16.39 -5.66
C THR A 204 -18.53 -17.42 -5.04
N GLU A 205 -17.23 -17.16 -5.02
CA GLU A 205 -16.23 -18.02 -4.39
C GLU A 205 -15.24 -17.22 -3.53
N GLU A 206 -14.66 -17.90 -2.55
CA GLU A 206 -13.60 -17.38 -1.69
C GLU A 206 -12.43 -18.37 -1.74
N ILE A 207 -11.33 -17.94 -2.34
CA ILE A 207 -10.15 -18.78 -2.55
C ILE A 207 -9.08 -18.34 -1.55
N ILE A 208 -8.73 -19.23 -0.62
CA ILE A 208 -7.66 -18.96 0.33
C ILE A 208 -6.33 -19.29 -0.33
N MET A 209 -5.57 -18.24 -0.64
CA MET A 209 -4.23 -18.32 -1.17
C MET A 209 -3.22 -18.43 -0.02
N GLY A 210 -2.33 -19.43 -0.08
CA GLY A 210 -1.30 -19.62 0.91
C GLY A 210 -0.50 -20.92 0.70
N GLN A 211 0.52 -21.13 1.54
CA GLN A 211 1.45 -22.26 1.38
C GLN A 211 0.96 -23.57 2.01
N ASN A 212 -0.12 -23.55 2.79
CA ASN A 212 -0.61 -24.74 3.49
C ASN A 212 -1.61 -25.54 2.64
N VAL A 213 -1.10 -26.16 1.57
CA VAL A 213 -1.90 -26.95 0.61
C VAL A 213 -2.64 -28.11 1.28
N ALA A 214 -2.04 -28.71 2.32
CA ALA A 214 -2.69 -29.78 3.08
C ALA A 214 -3.97 -29.32 3.82
N GLN A 215 -4.15 -28.01 4.02
CA GLN A 215 -5.35 -27.40 4.59
C GLN A 215 -6.25 -26.74 3.53
N GLY A 216 -6.07 -27.06 2.26
CA GLY A 216 -6.90 -26.55 1.16
C GLY A 216 -6.54 -25.16 0.67
N GLN A 217 -5.37 -24.62 1.05
CA GLN A 217 -4.87 -23.36 0.49
C GLN A 217 -4.29 -23.57 -0.91
N TYR A 218 -4.37 -22.55 -1.75
CA TYR A 218 -3.81 -22.55 -3.09
C TYR A 218 -2.50 -21.75 -3.14
N VAL A 219 -1.44 -22.37 -3.66
CA VAL A 219 -0.19 -21.66 -3.99
C VAL A 219 -0.26 -21.00 -5.37
N GLN A 220 -1.18 -21.47 -6.22
CA GLN A 220 -1.48 -20.91 -7.52
C GLN A 220 -2.97 -21.08 -7.82
N TYR A 221 -3.58 -20.07 -8.42
CA TYR A 221 -4.99 -20.11 -8.83
C TYR A 221 -5.17 -19.26 -10.10
N VAL A 222 -6.06 -19.68 -11.00
CA VAL A 222 -6.37 -18.92 -12.22
C VAL A 222 -7.74 -18.29 -12.03
N VAL A 223 -7.79 -16.96 -12.07
CA VAL A 223 -9.07 -16.24 -12.13
C VAL A 223 -9.46 -16.09 -13.59
N PRO A 224 -10.62 -16.64 -14.02
CA PRO A 224 -11.05 -16.53 -15.41
C PRO A 224 -11.37 -15.09 -15.82
N ALA A 225 -11.18 -14.80 -17.11
CA ALA A 225 -11.57 -13.53 -17.71
C ALA A 225 -13.04 -13.17 -17.41
N GLY A 226 -13.29 -11.88 -17.15
CA GLY A 226 -14.63 -11.35 -16.87
C GLY A 226 -15.19 -11.65 -15.47
N VAL A 227 -14.48 -12.40 -14.64
CA VAL A 227 -14.84 -12.60 -13.22
C VAL A 227 -14.39 -11.39 -12.41
N TRP A 228 -15.28 -10.85 -11.57
CA TRP A 228 -14.88 -9.82 -10.61
C TRP A 228 -14.03 -10.44 -9.52
N GLN A 229 -12.86 -9.88 -9.28
CA GLN A 229 -11.90 -10.34 -8.28
C GLN A 229 -11.47 -9.20 -7.36
N ALA A 230 -11.36 -9.49 -6.07
CA ALA A 230 -10.74 -8.64 -5.07
C ALA A 230 -9.88 -9.49 -4.13
N GLY A 231 -8.92 -8.88 -3.45
CA GLY A 231 -8.01 -9.62 -2.57
C GLY A 231 -7.57 -8.83 -1.35
N CYS A 232 -7.57 -9.48 -0.20
CA CYS A 232 -6.97 -8.89 1.01
C CYS A 232 -6.39 -9.97 1.93
N LEU A 233 -5.46 -9.56 2.78
CA LEU A 233 -4.94 -10.40 3.86
C LEU A 233 -6.06 -10.95 4.74
N ASN A 234 -5.87 -12.19 5.19
CA ASN A 234 -6.72 -12.76 6.22
C ASN A 234 -6.45 -12.05 7.56
N GLN A 235 -7.46 -12.04 8.44
CA GLN A 235 -7.35 -11.38 9.73
C GLN A 235 -6.14 -11.88 10.52
N GLY A 236 -5.34 -10.94 11.04
CA GLY A 236 -4.11 -11.23 11.78
C GLY A 236 -2.86 -11.44 10.91
N GLY A 237 -2.99 -11.47 9.58
CA GLY A 237 -1.85 -11.49 8.67
C GLY A 237 -1.03 -10.21 8.73
N ARG A 238 0.28 -10.31 8.53
CA ARG A 238 1.23 -9.19 8.56
C ARG A 238 1.47 -8.65 7.15
N TYR A 239 1.82 -9.56 6.25
CA TYR A 239 2.00 -9.30 4.83
C TYR A 239 1.77 -10.58 4.02
N ALA A 240 1.44 -10.44 2.74
CA ALA A 240 1.45 -11.52 1.76
C ALA A 240 2.17 -11.04 0.51
N LEU A 241 3.23 -11.74 0.11
CA LEU A 241 3.93 -11.52 -1.14
C LEU A 241 3.35 -12.47 -2.19
N PHE A 242 2.82 -11.90 -3.26
CA PHE A 242 2.19 -12.64 -4.34
C PHE A 242 2.74 -12.19 -5.69
N GLY A 243 2.38 -12.91 -6.74
CA GLY A 243 2.59 -12.48 -8.11
C GLY A 243 1.39 -12.77 -8.98
N CYS A 244 1.28 -12.01 -10.06
CA CYS A 244 0.28 -12.24 -11.10
C CYS A 244 0.98 -12.36 -12.45
N THR A 245 0.55 -13.33 -13.25
CA THR A 245 0.99 -13.53 -14.64
C THR A 245 -0.23 -13.51 -15.56
N MET A 246 -0.13 -12.82 -16.68
CA MET A 246 -1.19 -12.75 -17.70
C MET A 246 -0.64 -13.04 -19.09
N ALA A 247 -1.46 -13.68 -19.93
CA ALA A 247 -1.22 -13.92 -21.36
C ALA A 247 -2.56 -13.92 -22.12
N PRO A 248 -2.86 -12.94 -22.99
CA PRO A 248 -2.08 -11.74 -23.30
C PRO A 248 -1.74 -10.91 -22.05
N GLY A 249 -0.63 -10.18 -22.12
CA GLY A 249 -0.12 -9.38 -21.01
C GLY A 249 -1.03 -8.20 -20.67
N PHE A 250 -0.99 -7.80 -19.39
CA PHE A 250 -1.74 -6.67 -18.86
C PHE A 250 -1.47 -5.38 -19.63
N THR A 251 -2.55 -4.69 -19.97
CA THR A 251 -2.57 -3.29 -20.42
C THR A 251 -3.64 -2.54 -19.62
N GLY A 252 -3.48 -1.23 -19.40
CA GLY A 252 -4.49 -0.46 -18.66
C GLY A 252 -5.90 -0.59 -19.24
N SER A 253 -6.00 -0.80 -20.55
CA SER A 253 -7.27 -0.99 -21.28
C SER A 253 -8.01 -2.30 -20.98
N CYS A 254 -7.36 -3.32 -20.40
CA CYS A 254 -8.03 -4.58 -20.06
C CYS A 254 -8.57 -4.60 -18.62
N PHE A 255 -8.50 -3.49 -17.89
CA PHE A 255 -8.91 -3.38 -16.49
C PHE A 255 -10.21 -2.57 -16.37
N GLU A 256 -11.16 -3.09 -15.59
CA GLU A 256 -12.37 -2.36 -15.17
C GLU A 256 -12.55 -2.50 -13.65
N ALA A 257 -12.62 -1.38 -12.94
CA ALA A 257 -12.89 -1.36 -11.50
C ALA A 257 -14.37 -1.50 -11.18
N GLY A 258 -14.64 -2.26 -10.12
CA GLY A 258 -15.95 -2.53 -9.58
C GLY A 258 -16.41 -1.44 -8.61
N GLN A 259 -17.52 -0.78 -8.96
CA GLN A 259 -18.19 0.15 -8.07
C GLN A 259 -19.10 -0.57 -7.08
N ALA A 260 -18.99 -0.22 -5.79
CA ALA A 260 -19.71 -0.88 -4.72
C ALA A 260 -21.22 -0.94 -4.97
N ALA A 261 -21.84 0.19 -5.33
CA ALA A 261 -23.29 0.27 -5.54
C ALA A 261 -23.79 -0.72 -6.62
N ASN A 262 -23.08 -0.81 -7.75
CA ASN A 262 -23.45 -1.69 -8.86
C ASN A 262 -23.23 -3.16 -8.50
N LEU A 263 -22.10 -3.47 -7.85
CA LEU A 263 -21.78 -4.84 -7.46
C LEU A 263 -22.72 -5.35 -6.35
N ILE A 264 -23.13 -4.50 -5.41
CA ILE A 264 -24.09 -4.86 -4.36
C ILE A 264 -25.45 -5.20 -4.95
N GLU A 265 -25.88 -4.51 -6.00
CA GLU A 265 -27.14 -4.82 -6.70
C GLU A 265 -27.09 -6.23 -7.33
N LEU A 266 -25.95 -6.60 -7.90
CA LEU A 266 -25.75 -7.91 -8.55
C LEU A 266 -25.47 -9.03 -7.54
N TYR A 267 -24.76 -8.74 -6.46
CA TYR A 267 -24.28 -9.71 -5.47
C TYR A 267 -24.60 -9.29 -4.03
N PRO A 268 -25.89 -9.16 -3.67
CA PRO A 268 -26.30 -8.59 -2.38
C PRO A 268 -25.81 -9.42 -1.17
N SER A 269 -25.60 -10.72 -1.34
CA SER A 269 -25.05 -11.60 -0.30
C SER A 269 -23.58 -11.30 0.04
N LYS A 270 -22.87 -10.55 -0.79
CA LYS A 270 -21.47 -10.14 -0.61
C LYS A 270 -21.31 -8.65 -0.31
N ALA A 271 -22.38 -7.98 0.09
CA ALA A 271 -22.38 -6.53 0.26
C ALA A 271 -21.29 -6.01 1.22
N GLU A 272 -21.02 -6.70 2.32
CA GLU A 272 -19.99 -6.29 3.29
C GLU A 272 -18.59 -6.28 2.66
N ILE A 273 -18.20 -7.35 1.96
CA ILE A 273 -16.87 -7.42 1.34
C ILE A 273 -16.74 -6.49 0.15
N ILE A 274 -17.83 -6.30 -0.61
CA ILE A 274 -17.88 -5.32 -1.71
C ILE A 274 -17.70 -3.91 -1.17
N GLN A 275 -18.39 -3.54 -0.08
CA GLN A 275 -18.23 -2.23 0.55
C GLN A 275 -16.79 -1.99 1.02
N LYS A 276 -16.12 -3.04 1.51
CA LYS A 276 -14.73 -2.97 1.99
C LYS A 276 -13.72 -2.87 0.85
N LEU A 277 -13.93 -3.62 -0.23
CA LEU A 277 -12.95 -3.82 -1.30
C LEU A 277 -13.42 -3.24 -2.64
N SER A 278 -14.21 -2.17 -2.66
CA SER A 278 -14.52 -1.46 -3.90
C SER A 278 -13.87 -0.08 -3.91
N VAL A 279 -13.62 0.43 -5.10
CA VAL A 279 -13.10 1.79 -5.26
C VAL A 279 -14.12 2.81 -4.74
N ASN A 280 -13.66 3.77 -3.95
CA ASN A 280 -14.49 4.81 -3.35
C ASN A 280 -14.54 6.09 -4.21
N GLY A 281 -14.53 5.93 -5.54
CA GLY A 281 -14.52 7.03 -6.51
C GLY A 281 -15.13 6.63 -7.86
N ASP A 282 -15.18 7.59 -8.78
CA ASP A 282 -15.78 7.40 -10.12
C ASP A 282 -14.79 6.86 -11.16
N GLU A 283 -13.50 6.72 -10.79
CA GLU A 283 -12.47 6.20 -11.70
C GLU A 283 -12.61 4.68 -11.86
N LYS A 284 -13.13 4.28 -13.03
CA LYS A 284 -13.34 2.87 -13.40
C LYS A 284 -12.20 2.26 -14.20
N TYR A 285 -11.39 3.09 -14.83
CA TYR A 285 -10.40 2.67 -15.81
C TYR A 285 -9.04 3.18 -15.41
N MET A 286 -8.00 2.43 -15.76
CA MET A 286 -6.62 2.88 -15.60
C MET A 286 -6.39 4.17 -16.42
N PRO A 287 -5.44 5.03 -16.01
CA PRO A 287 -5.03 6.18 -16.81
C PRO A 287 -4.62 5.77 -18.23
N ASP A 288 -4.91 6.63 -19.22
CA ASP A 288 -4.67 6.33 -20.64
C ASP A 288 -3.21 6.03 -20.95
N ASP A 289 -2.25 6.50 -20.16
CA ASP A 289 -0.81 6.29 -20.32
C ASP A 289 -0.27 5.15 -19.45
N PHE A 290 -1.11 4.51 -18.63
CA PHE A 290 -0.68 3.46 -17.73
C PHE A 290 -0.57 2.11 -18.45
N ALA A 291 0.65 1.56 -18.46
CA ALA A 291 0.94 0.19 -18.89
C ALA A 291 0.49 -0.12 -20.33
N ASN A 292 0.58 0.85 -21.25
CA ASN A 292 0.44 0.65 -22.70
C ASN A 292 1.59 -0.14 -23.31
#